data_AF-A0A962TQ55-F1
#
_entry.id   AF-A0A962TQ55-F1
#
_cell.length_a   1.000
_cell.length_b   1.000
_cell.length_c   1.000
_cell.angle_alpha   90.00
_cell.angle_beta   90.00
_cell.angle_gamma   90.00
#
_symmetry.space_group_name_H-M   'P 1'
#
loop_
_entity.id
_entity.type
_entity.pdbx_description
1 polymer ?
#
loop_
_entity_poly.entity_id
_entity_poly.type
_entity_poly.pdbx_seq_one_letter_code
_entity_poly.pdbx_strand_id
1 'polypeptide(L)'
;MIARYQSFFILSGLLFLFLSAQDLRAETLYDDAVIPKNEQVYLENFARGVLDKTTAFWTPVFEQHQITYNAPNMVFFAQRIDTPCGTGTEADGPFYCPNDRTIYVDLKYLYMFKTRKTAQDDFAPVYAIAHEAAHHVQNSWGILSALENLPQNIRDRDANDIPKNVELMADCLAGVWAAGQGSHLTNAVMTGGIEAAQQFGTGAKVFDVELDKTSHGSLAMRQKWFKRGYTTRDMKSCQTFPAQ
;
A
#
# COMPACT_ATOMS: atom_id res chain seq x y z
N MET A 1 57.88 -37.46 7.54
CA MET A 1 57.89 -37.06 8.96
C MET A 1 56.92 -35.90 9.08
N ILE A 2 55.68 -36.05 9.53
CA ILE A 2 55.18 -36.46 10.86
C ILE A 2 55.59 -35.49 11.96
N ALA A 3 54.63 -34.65 12.40
CA ALA A 3 54.22 -34.40 13.80
C ALA A 3 53.08 -33.35 13.75
N ARG A 4 51.79 -33.63 13.99
CA ARG A 4 51.06 -34.17 15.17
C ARG A 4 51.21 -33.27 16.41
N TYR A 5 50.20 -32.47 16.76
CA TYR A 5 49.01 -32.72 17.63
C TYR A 5 49.25 -32.29 19.09
N GLN A 6 48.32 -31.49 19.67
CA GLN A 6 47.45 -31.75 20.85
C GLN A 6 46.60 -30.46 21.07
N SER A 7 45.26 -30.41 20.95
CA SER A 7 44.15 -30.98 21.78
C SER A 7 44.00 -30.29 23.16
N PHE A 8 42.84 -29.96 23.77
CA PHE A 8 41.39 -30.19 23.57
C PHE A 8 40.60 -29.37 24.68
N PHE A 9 39.39 -28.82 24.36
CA PHE A 9 38.15 -28.57 25.16
C PHE A 9 38.17 -27.65 26.43
N ILE A 10 37.17 -26.78 26.73
CA ILE A 10 35.74 -27.04 27.05
C ILE A 10 34.82 -25.80 26.78
N LEU A 11 33.57 -26.10 26.42
CA LEU A 11 32.35 -25.30 26.19
C LEU A 11 31.95 -24.23 27.23
N SER A 12 31.41 -23.11 26.73
CA SER A 12 30.05 -22.57 27.00
C SER A 12 29.95 -21.24 26.21
N GLY A 13 29.13 -21.09 25.17
CA GLY A 13 27.68 -21.14 25.19
C GLY A 13 27.16 -19.72 24.90
N LEU A 14 27.22 -19.26 23.65
CA LEU A 14 26.48 -18.10 23.14
C LEU A 14 26.38 -18.20 21.62
N LEU A 15 25.22 -18.66 21.17
CA LEU A 15 24.79 -18.66 19.79
C LEU A 15 24.55 -17.20 19.39
N PHE A 16 25.60 -16.50 18.94
CA PHE A 16 25.43 -15.21 18.27
C PHE A 16 24.90 -15.48 16.86
N LEU A 17 23.60 -15.21 16.68
CA LEU A 17 23.01 -14.98 15.37
C LEU A 17 23.83 -13.91 14.66
N PHE A 18 24.43 -14.27 13.53
CA PHE A 18 24.93 -13.29 12.56
C PHE A 18 23.73 -12.56 11.96
N LEU A 19 23.23 -11.51 12.62
CA LEU A 19 22.51 -10.46 11.91
C LEU A 19 23.53 -9.71 11.05
N SER A 20 23.24 -9.61 9.76
CA SER A 20 24.06 -8.86 8.84
C SER A 20 24.05 -7.38 9.23
N ALA A 21 25.17 -6.67 9.09
CA ALA A 21 25.25 -5.24 9.33
C ALA A 21 24.40 -4.39 8.35
N GLN A 22 23.73 -5.03 7.38
CA GLN A 22 22.80 -4.36 6.46
C GLN A 22 21.44 -4.11 7.12
N ASP A 23 20.99 -4.97 8.04
CA ASP A 23 19.68 -4.83 8.69
C ASP A 23 19.66 -3.70 9.75
N LEU A 24 20.78 -3.49 10.47
CA LEU A 24 20.92 -2.43 11.49
C LEU A 24 21.06 -1.01 10.92
N ARG A 25 21.33 -0.85 9.62
CA ARG A 25 21.42 0.47 8.97
C ARG A 25 20.08 1.02 8.50
N ALA A 26 19.06 0.16 8.38
CA ALA A 26 17.73 0.59 7.96
C ALA A 26 17.00 1.34 9.10
N GLU A 27 17.16 0.91 10.36
CA GLU A 27 16.55 1.57 11.53
C GLU A 27 17.15 2.95 11.83
N THR A 28 18.44 3.15 11.64
CA THR A 28 19.14 4.41 12.00
C THR A 28 18.94 5.56 11.02
N LEU A 29 18.41 5.30 9.81
CA LEU A 29 18.07 6.34 8.83
C LEU A 29 16.66 6.92 9.00
N TYR A 30 15.81 6.26 9.80
CA TYR A 30 14.40 6.60 9.94
C TYR A 30 14.15 7.83 10.82
N ASP A 31 15.02 8.07 11.81
CA ASP A 31 14.73 9.01 12.91
C ASP A 31 15.16 10.47 12.59
N ASP A 32 16.16 10.70 11.72
CA ASP A 32 16.77 12.04 11.50
C ASP A 32 16.73 12.55 10.04
N ALA A 33 16.06 11.85 9.12
CA ALA A 33 16.09 12.23 7.70
C ALA A 33 15.22 13.47 7.40
N VAL A 34 15.82 14.66 7.48
CA VAL A 34 15.33 15.83 6.74
C VAL A 34 15.42 15.49 5.26
N ILE A 35 14.29 15.16 4.63
CA ILE A 35 14.22 14.93 3.18
C ILE A 35 14.66 16.23 2.48
N PRO A 36 15.74 16.24 1.68
CA PRO A 36 16.20 17.46 1.01
C PRO A 36 15.09 18.10 0.16
N LYS A 37 15.04 19.44 0.08
CA LYS A 37 13.90 20.11 -0.59
C LYS A 37 13.73 19.72 -2.05
N ASN A 38 14.84 19.54 -2.78
CA ASN A 38 14.83 19.06 -4.15
C ASN A 38 14.30 17.62 -4.26
N GLU A 39 14.58 16.78 -3.26
CA GLU A 39 14.04 15.42 -3.18
C GLU A 39 12.54 15.44 -2.89
N GLN A 40 12.06 16.29 -1.98
CA GLN A 40 10.61 16.48 -1.75
C GLN A 40 9.89 16.82 -3.06
N VAL A 41 10.36 17.83 -3.79
CA VAL A 41 9.74 18.24 -5.06
C VAL A 41 9.69 17.10 -6.08
N TYR A 42 10.75 16.29 -6.15
CA TYR A 42 10.77 15.09 -7.01
C TYR A 42 9.70 14.07 -6.58
N LEU A 43 9.62 13.74 -5.29
CA LEU A 43 8.69 12.74 -4.76
C LEU A 43 7.23 13.19 -4.91
N GLU A 44 6.96 14.47 -4.66
CA GLU A 44 5.63 15.06 -4.86
C GLU A 44 5.20 14.97 -6.33
N ASN A 45 6.09 15.36 -7.27
CA ASN A 45 5.81 15.28 -8.70
C ASN A 45 5.64 13.83 -9.17
N PHE A 46 6.44 12.90 -8.65
CA PHE A 46 6.29 11.48 -8.90
C PHE A 46 4.89 11.00 -8.48
N ALA A 47 4.47 11.31 -7.25
CA ALA A 47 3.19 10.85 -6.73
C ALA A 47 2.00 11.48 -7.47
N ARG A 48 2.06 12.77 -7.79
CA ARG A 48 1.07 13.45 -8.64
C ARG A 48 1.00 12.81 -10.02
N GLY A 49 2.14 12.48 -10.62
CA GLY A 49 2.17 11.80 -11.91
C GLY A 49 1.52 10.41 -11.89
N VAL A 50 1.59 9.67 -10.78
CA VAL A 50 0.84 8.42 -10.62
C VAL A 50 -0.66 8.71 -10.51
N LEU A 51 -1.06 9.69 -9.69
CA LEU A 51 -2.47 10.08 -9.54
C LEU A 51 -3.09 10.62 -10.86
N ASP A 52 -2.34 11.38 -11.65
CA ASP A 52 -2.81 11.86 -12.94
C ASP A 52 -3.10 10.69 -13.89
N LYS A 53 -2.27 9.65 -13.87
CA LYS A 53 -2.46 8.42 -14.65
C LYS A 53 -3.63 7.57 -14.15
N THR A 54 -3.87 7.50 -12.85
CA THR A 54 -5.07 6.82 -12.32
C THR A 54 -6.33 7.59 -12.67
N THR A 55 -6.30 8.91 -12.54
CA THR A 55 -7.41 9.80 -12.91
C THR A 55 -7.75 9.70 -14.39
N ALA A 56 -6.75 9.78 -15.27
CA ALA A 56 -6.95 9.66 -16.72
C ALA A 56 -7.51 8.29 -17.12
N PHE A 57 -7.19 7.23 -16.38
CA PHE A 57 -7.74 5.89 -16.62
C PHE A 57 -9.18 5.78 -16.15
N TRP A 58 -9.51 6.22 -14.93
CA TRP A 58 -10.83 6.03 -14.35
C TRP A 58 -11.89 6.98 -14.92
N THR A 59 -11.51 8.21 -15.29
CA THR A 59 -12.44 9.20 -15.85
C THR A 59 -13.32 8.64 -16.99
N PRO A 60 -12.76 8.10 -18.09
CA PRO A 60 -13.58 7.54 -19.16
C PRO A 60 -14.35 6.28 -18.76
N VAL A 61 -13.88 5.51 -17.77
CA VAL A 61 -14.62 4.34 -17.24
C VAL A 61 -15.90 4.80 -16.55
N PHE A 62 -15.83 5.83 -15.69
CA PHE A 62 -17.00 6.39 -15.03
C PHE A 62 -17.96 7.08 -16.00
N GLU A 63 -17.44 7.77 -17.02
CA GLU A 63 -18.26 8.39 -18.07
C GLU A 63 -19.12 7.37 -18.83
N GLN A 64 -18.60 6.17 -19.09
CA GLN A 64 -19.38 5.07 -19.69
C GLN A 64 -20.58 4.64 -18.83
N HIS A 65 -20.50 4.90 -17.52
CA HIS A 65 -21.56 4.64 -16.55
C HIS A 65 -22.40 5.89 -16.21
N GLN A 66 -22.23 6.99 -16.95
CA GLN A 66 -22.93 8.26 -16.74
C GLN A 66 -22.69 8.87 -15.35
N ILE A 67 -21.53 8.59 -14.74
CA ILE A 67 -21.10 9.14 -13.47
C ILE A 67 -19.92 10.08 -13.73
N THR A 68 -19.93 11.27 -13.14
CA THR A 68 -18.77 12.18 -13.19
C THR A 68 -17.72 11.74 -12.17
N TYR A 69 -16.55 11.33 -12.63
CA TYR A 69 -15.40 11.08 -11.78
C TYR A 69 -14.65 12.38 -11.51
N ASN A 70 -14.56 12.78 -10.24
CA ASN A 70 -13.76 13.91 -9.81
C ASN A 70 -12.49 13.36 -9.21
N ALA A 71 -11.31 13.79 -9.67
CA ALA A 71 -10.05 13.33 -9.10
C ALA A 71 -9.98 13.61 -7.58
N PRO A 72 -9.38 12.70 -6.77
CA PRO A 72 -9.14 12.99 -5.38
C PRO A 72 -8.09 14.10 -5.22
N ASN A 73 -8.14 14.79 -4.09
CA ASN A 73 -7.05 15.68 -3.69
C ASN A 73 -5.80 14.86 -3.30
N MET A 74 -4.64 15.51 -3.28
CA MET A 74 -3.41 14.89 -2.78
C MET A 74 -2.65 15.86 -1.88
N VAL A 75 -2.36 15.41 -0.66
CA VAL A 75 -1.63 16.16 0.38
C VAL A 75 -0.39 15.37 0.79
N PHE A 76 0.73 16.07 0.96
CA PHE A 76 2.00 15.48 1.35
C PHE A 76 2.33 15.82 2.79
N PHE A 77 2.90 14.84 3.50
CA PHE A 77 3.38 15.02 4.87
C PHE A 77 4.71 14.26 5.05
N ALA A 78 5.44 14.56 6.13
CA ALA A 78 6.71 13.89 6.45
C ALA A 78 6.87 13.62 7.96
N GLN A 79 5.81 13.88 8.72
CA GLN A 79 5.70 13.72 10.18
C GLN A 79 4.23 13.41 10.47
N ARG A 80 3.72 13.78 11.64
CA ARG A 80 2.29 13.71 11.95
C ARG A 80 1.44 14.65 11.10
N ILE A 81 0.26 14.18 10.68
CA ILE A 81 -0.81 15.00 10.11
C ILE A 81 -2.16 14.63 10.73
N ASP A 82 -2.97 15.63 11.08
CA ASP A 82 -4.34 15.40 11.53
C ASP A 82 -5.29 15.57 10.33
N THR A 83 -6.16 14.58 10.10
CA THR A 83 -7.09 14.53 8.96
C THR A 83 -8.53 14.32 9.44
N PRO A 84 -9.53 14.52 8.57
CA PRO A 84 -10.93 14.20 8.88
C PRO A 84 -11.21 12.71 9.12
N CYS A 85 -10.25 11.81 8.85
CA CYS A 85 -10.34 10.37 9.09
C CYS A 85 -9.46 9.91 10.26
N GLY A 86 -8.90 10.85 11.03
CA GLY A 86 -7.99 10.60 12.14
C GLY A 86 -6.57 11.13 11.89
N THR A 87 -5.66 10.82 12.81
CA THR A 87 -4.24 11.19 12.70
C THR A 87 -3.49 10.16 11.87
N GLY A 88 -2.74 10.62 10.87
CA GLY A 88 -1.74 9.83 10.15
C GLY A 88 -0.31 10.14 10.62
N THR A 89 0.58 9.16 10.49
CA THR A 89 1.99 9.18 10.85
C THR A 89 2.86 8.64 9.71
N GLU A 90 4.16 8.90 9.75
CA GLU A 90 5.12 8.39 8.75
C GLU A 90 5.24 6.85 8.70
N ALA A 91 4.73 6.13 9.71
CA ALA A 91 4.72 4.67 9.71
C ALA A 91 3.57 4.07 8.88
N ASP A 92 2.62 4.91 8.48
CA ASP A 92 1.33 4.46 7.92
C ASP A 92 1.38 4.24 6.41
N GLY A 93 2.34 4.87 5.72
CA GLY A 93 2.39 4.91 4.26
C GLY A 93 1.33 5.86 3.69
N PRO A 94 1.09 5.84 2.37
CA PRO A 94 -0.03 6.56 1.77
C PRO A 94 -1.37 6.04 2.29
N PHE A 95 -2.35 6.92 2.46
CA PHE A 95 -3.71 6.52 2.82
C PHE A 95 -4.77 7.46 2.19
N TYR A 96 -5.95 6.92 1.92
CA TYR A 96 -7.09 7.68 1.41
C TYR A 96 -8.13 7.99 2.50
N CYS A 97 -8.54 9.26 2.61
CA CYS A 97 -9.63 9.68 3.49
C CYS A 97 -10.92 9.91 2.69
N PRO A 98 -11.98 9.09 2.89
CA PRO A 98 -13.25 9.27 2.18
C PRO A 98 -13.99 10.57 2.55
N ASN A 99 -13.78 11.11 3.74
CA ASN A 99 -14.51 12.28 4.28
C ASN A 99 -14.17 13.59 3.53
N ASP A 100 -12.93 13.74 3.07
CA ASP A 100 -12.47 14.91 2.30
C ASP A 100 -12.00 14.55 0.87
N ARG A 101 -12.08 13.26 0.51
CA ARG A 101 -11.67 12.70 -0.78
C ARG A 101 -10.20 12.99 -1.09
N THR A 102 -9.33 12.83 -0.11
CA THR A 102 -7.90 13.15 -0.22
C THR A 102 -7.02 11.91 -0.05
N ILE A 103 -6.03 11.76 -0.92
CA ILE A 103 -4.90 10.85 -0.73
C ILE A 103 -3.81 11.60 0.03
N TYR A 104 -3.50 11.14 1.23
CA TYR A 104 -2.41 11.63 2.05
C TYR A 104 -1.17 10.77 1.78
N VAL A 105 -0.04 11.39 1.44
CA VAL A 105 1.16 10.68 1.02
C VAL A 105 2.33 11.05 1.92
N ASP A 106 2.87 10.04 2.60
CA ASP A 106 4.10 10.18 3.38
C ASP A 106 5.32 10.27 2.45
N LEU A 107 6.04 11.40 2.52
CA LEU A 107 7.26 11.61 1.77
C LEU A 107 8.41 10.75 2.28
N LYS A 108 8.44 10.36 3.57
CA LYS A 108 9.49 9.45 4.09
C LYS A 108 9.35 8.06 3.48
N TYR A 109 8.13 7.53 3.40
CA TYR A 109 7.79 6.31 2.67
C TYR A 109 8.32 6.35 1.23
N LEU A 110 7.99 7.38 0.46
CA LEU A 110 8.46 7.49 -0.94
C LEU A 110 9.99 7.63 -1.04
N TYR A 111 10.59 8.42 -0.15
CA TYR A 111 12.03 8.65 -0.14
C TYR A 111 12.82 7.36 0.14
N MET A 112 12.31 6.51 1.04
CA MET A 112 12.90 5.21 1.33
C MET A 112 12.95 4.32 0.08
N PHE A 113 11.85 4.16 -0.67
CA PHE A 113 11.86 3.34 -1.89
C PHE A 113 12.83 3.88 -2.95
N LYS A 114 12.90 5.21 -3.11
CA LYS A 114 13.86 5.86 -4.00
C LYS A 114 15.32 5.50 -3.68
N THR A 115 15.64 5.22 -2.42
CA THR A 115 17.03 4.92 -2.00
C THR A 115 17.43 3.44 -2.12
N ARG A 116 16.48 2.50 -2.19
CA ARG A 116 16.73 1.05 -2.21
C ARG A 116 17.03 0.46 -3.61
N LYS A 117 16.60 1.15 -4.68
CA LYS A 117 16.99 0.97 -6.10
C LYS A 117 16.78 -0.43 -6.73
N THR A 118 15.87 -1.27 -6.25
CA THR A 118 15.46 -2.49 -6.99
C THR A 118 14.21 -2.22 -7.86
N ALA A 119 13.99 -3.03 -8.90
CA ALA A 119 12.79 -2.92 -9.74
C ALA A 119 11.48 -3.18 -8.96
N GLN A 120 11.55 -3.99 -7.89
CA GLN A 120 10.44 -4.16 -6.95
C GLN A 120 10.19 -2.87 -6.16
N ASP A 121 11.25 -2.19 -5.72
CA ASP A 121 11.18 -0.92 -5.00
C ASP A 121 10.64 0.23 -5.88
N ASP A 122 10.86 0.19 -7.19
CA ASP A 122 10.29 1.18 -8.13
C ASP A 122 8.78 1.00 -8.29
N PHE A 123 8.27 -0.24 -8.23
CA PHE A 123 6.85 -0.53 -8.39
C PHE A 123 6.05 -0.33 -7.09
N ALA A 124 6.65 -0.60 -5.93
CA ALA A 124 5.99 -0.48 -4.62
C ALA A 124 5.27 0.87 -4.38
N PRO A 125 5.90 2.06 -4.58
CA PRO A 125 5.22 3.33 -4.37
C PRO A 125 4.16 3.62 -5.43
N VAL A 126 4.32 3.11 -6.66
CA VAL A 126 3.29 3.21 -7.71
C VAL A 126 2.05 2.40 -7.32
N TYR A 127 2.25 1.17 -6.85
CA TYR A 127 1.19 0.30 -6.38
C TYR A 127 0.44 0.91 -5.19
N ALA A 128 1.15 1.42 -4.18
CA ALA A 128 0.52 2.04 -3.01
C ALA A 128 -0.37 3.24 -3.40
N ILE A 129 0.12 4.16 -4.24
CA ILE A 129 -0.70 5.30 -4.69
C ILE A 129 -1.88 4.85 -5.55
N ALA A 130 -1.71 3.83 -6.39
CA ALA A 130 -2.80 3.27 -7.19
C ALA A 130 -3.86 2.57 -6.32
N HIS A 131 -3.45 1.95 -5.21
CA HIS A 131 -4.33 1.38 -4.20
C HIS A 131 -5.15 2.47 -3.50
N GLU A 132 -4.53 3.57 -3.07
CA GLU A 132 -5.29 4.69 -2.48
C GLU A 132 -6.25 5.35 -3.48
N ALA A 133 -5.85 5.47 -4.74
CA ALA A 133 -6.75 5.90 -5.80
C ALA A 133 -7.91 4.90 -6.02
N ALA A 134 -7.70 3.61 -5.77
CA ALA A 134 -8.76 2.60 -5.83
C ALA A 134 -9.76 2.72 -4.67
N HIS A 135 -9.36 3.17 -3.48
CA HIS A 135 -10.33 3.54 -2.44
C HIS A 135 -11.17 4.76 -2.86
N HIS A 136 -10.56 5.74 -3.52
CA HIS A 136 -11.33 6.85 -4.07
C HIS A 136 -12.34 6.40 -5.13
N VAL A 137 -11.96 5.41 -5.96
CA VAL A 137 -12.85 4.74 -6.90
C VAL A 137 -14.03 4.07 -6.19
N GLN A 138 -13.79 3.31 -5.12
CA GLN A 138 -14.86 2.71 -4.30
C GLN A 138 -15.79 3.78 -3.71
N ASN A 139 -15.22 4.88 -3.22
CA ASN A 139 -15.98 6.01 -2.68
C ASN A 139 -16.88 6.64 -3.73
N SER A 140 -16.32 6.88 -4.93
CA SER A 140 -17.02 7.49 -6.06
C SER A 140 -18.13 6.60 -6.63
N TRP A 141 -18.02 5.27 -6.48
CA TRP A 141 -19.10 4.32 -6.79
C TRP A 141 -20.13 4.16 -5.65
N GLY A 142 -19.97 4.87 -4.54
CA GLY A 142 -20.88 4.82 -3.39
C GLY A 142 -20.69 3.58 -2.49
N ILE A 143 -19.70 2.72 -2.77
CA ILE A 143 -19.48 1.46 -2.04
C ILE A 143 -19.16 1.75 -0.58
N LEU A 144 -18.24 2.67 -0.31
CA LEU A 144 -17.86 3.00 1.06
C LEU A 144 -19.04 3.56 1.87
N SER A 145 -19.82 4.46 1.26
CA SER A 145 -21.03 5.01 1.90
C SER A 145 -22.09 3.93 2.18
N ALA A 146 -22.24 2.94 1.29
CA ALA A 146 -23.19 1.85 1.49
C ALA A 146 -22.77 0.95 2.67
N LEU A 147 -21.47 0.71 2.83
CA LEU A 147 -20.92 -0.06 3.95
C LEU A 147 -21.04 0.68 5.29
N GLU A 148 -20.82 1.99 5.30
CA GLU A 148 -20.99 2.83 6.49
C GLU A 148 -22.43 2.81 7.00
N ASN A 149 -23.41 2.77 6.08
CA ASN A 149 -24.85 2.72 6.39
C ASN A 149 -25.38 1.32 6.73
N LEU A 150 -24.53 0.29 6.82
CA LEU A 150 -24.98 -1.04 7.22
C LEU A 150 -25.52 -1.04 8.67
N PRO A 151 -26.59 -1.82 8.95
CA PRO A 151 -27.07 -2.03 10.32
C PRO A 151 -25.93 -2.44 11.26
N GLN A 152 -25.90 -1.86 12.47
CA GLN A 152 -24.82 -2.10 13.43
C GLN A 152 -24.58 -3.59 13.72
N ASN A 153 -25.65 -4.37 13.85
CA ASN A 153 -25.55 -5.81 14.07
C ASN A 153 -24.87 -6.57 12.91
N ILE A 154 -24.93 -6.06 11.67
CA ILE A 154 -24.20 -6.60 10.53
C ILE A 154 -22.74 -6.18 10.61
N ARG A 155 -22.47 -4.91 10.90
CA ARG A 155 -21.10 -4.39 11.08
C ARG A 155 -20.36 -5.14 12.18
N ASP A 156 -21.03 -5.46 13.30
CA ASP A 156 -20.44 -6.20 14.41
C ASP A 156 -20.18 -7.67 14.03
N ARG A 157 -21.14 -8.31 13.34
CA ARG A 157 -21.01 -9.70 12.90
C ARG A 157 -19.84 -9.88 11.91
N ASP A 158 -19.69 -8.93 10.99
CA ASP A 158 -18.75 -9.00 9.88
C ASP A 158 -17.56 -8.03 10.07
N ALA A 159 -17.25 -7.67 11.32
CA ALA A 159 -16.31 -6.60 11.68
C ALA A 159 -14.90 -6.77 11.09
N ASN A 160 -14.46 -8.00 10.85
CA ASN A 160 -13.17 -8.30 10.24
C ASN A 160 -13.25 -8.53 8.73
N ASP A 161 -14.42 -8.92 8.22
CA ASP A 161 -14.60 -9.27 6.80
C ASP A 161 -14.88 -8.06 5.95
N ILE A 162 -15.65 -7.08 6.45
CA ILE A 162 -15.98 -5.86 5.71
C ILE A 162 -14.70 -5.06 5.40
N PRO A 163 -13.85 -4.67 6.38
CA PRO A 163 -12.63 -3.91 6.08
C PRO A 163 -11.69 -4.68 5.14
N LYS A 164 -11.46 -5.96 5.40
CA LYS A 164 -10.64 -6.83 4.53
C LYS A 164 -11.15 -6.86 3.10
N ASN A 165 -12.46 -6.96 2.87
CA ASN A 165 -13.02 -6.98 1.52
C ASN A 165 -12.87 -5.62 0.81
N VAL A 166 -12.91 -4.51 1.54
CA VAL A 166 -12.60 -3.16 1.00
C VAL A 166 -11.15 -3.12 0.51
N GLU A 167 -10.20 -3.53 1.33
CA GLU A 167 -8.76 -3.56 1.01
C GLU A 167 -8.45 -4.45 -0.20
N LEU A 168 -8.98 -5.68 -0.20
CA LEU A 168 -8.77 -6.62 -1.31
C LEU A 168 -9.42 -6.16 -2.62
N MET A 169 -10.52 -5.41 -2.54
CA MET A 169 -11.13 -4.81 -3.72
C MET A 169 -10.26 -3.66 -4.26
N ALA A 170 -9.68 -2.84 -3.38
CA ALA A 170 -8.75 -1.78 -3.77
C ALA A 170 -7.50 -2.36 -4.45
N ASP A 171 -6.94 -3.47 -3.93
CA ASP A 171 -5.86 -4.21 -4.59
C ASP A 171 -6.23 -4.67 -6.00
N CYS A 172 -7.42 -5.23 -6.17
CA CYS A 172 -7.89 -5.69 -7.48
C CYS A 172 -8.08 -4.53 -8.47
N LEU A 173 -8.70 -3.44 -8.03
CA LEU A 173 -8.90 -2.24 -8.84
C LEU A 173 -7.56 -1.60 -9.25
N ALA A 174 -6.58 -1.54 -8.35
CA ALA A 174 -5.21 -1.12 -8.68
C ALA A 174 -4.59 -2.04 -9.75
N GLY A 175 -4.87 -3.33 -9.70
CA GLY A 175 -4.50 -4.29 -10.75
C GLY A 175 -5.14 -3.97 -12.10
N VAL A 176 -6.44 -3.69 -12.14
CA VAL A 176 -7.18 -3.30 -13.36
C VAL A 176 -6.55 -2.06 -13.99
N TRP A 177 -6.28 -1.03 -13.17
CA TRP A 177 -5.57 0.18 -13.62
C TRP A 177 -4.20 -0.13 -14.20
N ALA A 178 -3.39 -0.91 -13.47
CA ALA A 178 -2.02 -1.24 -13.88
C ALA A 178 -1.98 -1.97 -15.23
N ALA A 179 -2.95 -2.85 -15.50
CA ALA A 179 -3.05 -3.53 -16.80
C ALA A 179 -3.41 -2.59 -17.97
N GLY A 180 -4.08 -1.48 -17.67
CA GLY A 180 -4.39 -0.41 -18.62
C GLY A 180 -3.19 0.47 -19.00
N GLN A 181 -2.10 0.46 -18.22
CA GLN A 181 -0.93 1.31 -18.46
C GLN A 181 0.01 0.79 -19.57
N GLY A 182 -0.28 -0.36 -20.18
CA GLY A 182 0.48 -0.90 -21.32
C GLY A 182 1.84 -1.52 -20.96
N SER A 183 2.33 -1.34 -19.74
CA SER A 183 3.57 -1.95 -19.24
C SER A 183 3.32 -3.41 -18.83
N HIS A 184 4.05 -4.36 -19.41
CA HIS A 184 4.00 -5.76 -18.98
C HIS A 184 4.76 -5.94 -17.65
N LEU A 185 4.07 -5.68 -16.53
CA LEU A 185 4.56 -6.07 -15.21
C LEU A 185 4.76 -7.59 -15.18
N THR A 186 5.96 -8.03 -14.85
CA THR A 186 6.23 -9.45 -14.64
C THR A 186 5.60 -9.88 -13.32
N ASN A 187 5.29 -11.18 -13.17
CA ASN A 187 4.80 -11.70 -11.89
C ASN A 187 5.76 -11.36 -10.74
N ALA A 188 7.07 -11.44 -10.96
CA ALA A 188 8.08 -11.14 -9.94
C ALA A 188 8.08 -9.66 -9.51
N VAL A 189 7.87 -8.72 -10.44
CA VAL A 189 7.75 -7.28 -10.12
C VAL A 189 6.45 -7.02 -9.37
N MET A 190 5.32 -7.62 -9.79
CA MET A 190 4.05 -7.47 -9.09
C MET A 190 4.13 -8.01 -7.66
N THR A 191 4.56 -9.26 -7.48
CA THR A 191 4.60 -9.87 -6.15
C THR A 191 5.60 -9.17 -5.24
N GLY A 192 6.80 -8.88 -5.75
CA GLY A 192 7.86 -8.24 -4.97
C GLY A 192 7.55 -6.79 -4.63
N GLY A 193 6.93 -6.01 -5.52
CA GLY A 193 6.54 -4.63 -5.22
C GLY A 193 5.39 -4.54 -4.22
N ILE A 194 4.40 -5.43 -4.28
CA ILE A 194 3.33 -5.51 -3.27
C ILE A 194 3.89 -5.93 -1.91
N GLU A 195 4.82 -6.90 -1.89
CA GLU A 195 5.52 -7.30 -0.68
C GLU A 195 6.31 -6.15 -0.07
N ALA A 196 7.07 -5.43 -0.89
CA ALA A 196 7.85 -4.29 -0.43
C ALA A 196 6.95 -3.16 0.09
N ALA A 197 5.83 -2.86 -0.58
CA ALA A 197 4.83 -1.90 -0.13
C ALA A 197 4.11 -2.30 1.16
N GLN A 198 4.02 -3.61 1.48
CA GLN A 198 3.41 -4.06 2.73
C GLN A 198 4.40 -4.12 3.91
N GLN A 199 5.71 -4.21 3.63
CA GLN A 199 6.74 -4.19 4.67
C GLN A 199 6.88 -2.83 5.36
N PHE A 200 6.46 -1.75 4.68
CA PHE A 200 6.58 -0.38 5.14
C PHE A 200 5.24 0.30 4.86
N GLY A 201 4.56 0.91 5.84
CA GLY A 201 3.17 1.35 5.67
C GLY A 201 2.20 0.39 6.36
N THR A 202 2.10 0.53 7.68
CA THR A 202 1.36 -0.40 8.53
C THR A 202 0.07 0.18 9.12
N GLY A 203 -0.46 1.31 8.63
CA GLY A 203 -1.58 1.95 9.33
C GLY A 203 -2.39 3.01 8.59
N ALA A 204 -3.08 2.67 7.50
CA ALA A 204 -4.24 3.47 7.11
C ALA A 204 -5.41 3.21 8.09
N LYS A 205 -6.20 4.21 8.46
CA LYS A 205 -7.49 4.01 9.17
C LYS A 205 -8.63 4.03 8.15
N VAL A 206 -9.44 2.98 8.15
CA VAL A 206 -10.68 2.91 7.38
C VAL A 206 -11.84 2.76 8.38
N PHE A 207 -12.76 3.73 8.42
CA PHE A 207 -13.98 3.77 9.26
C PHE A 207 -13.82 3.87 10.79
N ASP A 208 -12.97 4.75 11.34
CA ASP A 208 -12.77 4.90 12.80
C ASP A 208 -12.26 3.63 13.52
N VAL A 209 -11.93 2.58 12.76
CA VAL A 209 -11.31 1.36 13.25
C VAL A 209 -9.80 1.47 13.02
N GLU A 210 -9.04 1.27 14.09
CA GLU A 210 -7.60 1.07 13.99
C GLU A 210 -7.36 -0.24 13.23
N LEU A 211 -7.00 -0.12 11.96
CA LEU A 211 -6.70 -1.24 11.10
C LEU A 211 -5.38 -1.87 11.58
N ASP A 212 -5.44 -2.99 12.29
CA ASP A 212 -4.25 -3.80 12.51
C ASP A 212 -3.83 -4.51 11.21
N LYS A 213 -2.67 -5.17 11.22
CA LYS A 213 -2.15 -5.92 10.05
C LYS A 213 -3.10 -6.99 9.50
N THR A 214 -4.14 -7.40 10.23
CA THR A 214 -5.11 -8.43 9.80
C THR A 214 -6.20 -7.86 8.89
N SER A 215 -6.49 -6.56 9.02
CA SER A 215 -7.52 -5.88 8.24
C SER A 215 -7.17 -5.66 6.76
N HIS A 216 -5.87 -5.57 6.42
CA HIS A 216 -5.38 -5.44 5.04
C HIS A 216 -5.35 -6.80 4.30
N GLY A 217 -5.65 -7.90 5.00
CA GLY A 217 -5.48 -9.25 4.50
C GLY A 217 -4.02 -9.70 4.45
N SER A 218 -3.80 -11.00 4.20
CA SER A 218 -2.44 -11.53 4.06
C SER A 218 -1.80 -11.08 2.74
N LEU A 219 -0.47 -10.97 2.71
CA LEU A 219 0.29 -10.67 1.49
C LEU A 219 -0.15 -11.54 0.29
N ALA A 220 -0.39 -12.83 0.54
CA ALA A 220 -0.87 -13.76 -0.48
C ALA A 220 -2.26 -13.39 -1.02
N MET A 221 -3.17 -12.88 -0.17
CA MET A 221 -4.49 -12.38 -0.61
C MET A 221 -4.34 -11.12 -1.44
N ARG A 222 -3.53 -10.15 -0.99
CA ARG A 222 -3.28 -8.89 -1.70
C ARG A 222 -2.71 -9.13 -3.09
N GLN A 223 -1.64 -9.93 -3.18
CA GLN A 223 -1.03 -10.33 -4.45
C GLN A 223 -2.02 -11.07 -5.37
N LYS A 224 -2.86 -11.96 -4.80
CA LYS A 224 -3.90 -12.68 -5.55
C LYS A 224 -4.93 -11.73 -6.15
N TRP A 225 -5.43 -10.77 -5.38
CA TRP A 225 -6.47 -9.84 -5.84
C TRP A 225 -5.93 -8.82 -6.83
N PHE A 226 -4.73 -8.26 -6.59
CA PHE A 226 -4.05 -7.42 -7.57
C PHE A 226 -3.85 -8.16 -8.90
N LYS A 227 -3.29 -9.38 -8.86
CA LYS A 227 -3.08 -10.19 -10.06
C LYS A 227 -4.39 -10.51 -10.78
N ARG A 228 -5.47 -10.75 -10.04
CA ARG A 228 -6.79 -10.98 -10.63
C ARG A 228 -7.23 -9.80 -11.47
N GLY A 229 -7.27 -8.59 -10.90
CA GLY A 229 -7.63 -7.38 -11.65
C GLY A 229 -6.71 -7.10 -12.82
N TYR A 230 -5.39 -7.28 -12.63
CA TYR A 230 -4.40 -7.10 -13.69
C TYR A 230 -4.60 -8.07 -14.86
N THR A 231 -4.97 -9.32 -14.57
CA THR A 231 -5.14 -10.35 -15.59
C THR A 231 -6.48 -10.22 -16.32
N THR A 232 -7.56 -9.94 -15.59
CA THR A 232 -8.91 -9.87 -16.15
C THR A 232 -9.19 -8.56 -16.87
N ARG A 233 -8.54 -7.47 -16.44
CA ARG A 233 -8.81 -6.09 -16.90
C ARG A 233 -10.27 -5.68 -16.72
N ASP A 234 -10.97 -6.32 -15.79
CA ASP A 234 -12.41 -6.14 -15.58
C ASP A 234 -12.69 -5.85 -14.11
N MET A 235 -13.27 -4.68 -13.86
CA MET A 235 -13.70 -4.25 -12.53
C MET A 235 -14.72 -5.20 -11.89
N LYS A 236 -15.58 -5.86 -12.69
CA LYS A 236 -16.56 -6.83 -12.16
C LYS A 236 -15.87 -8.03 -11.51
N SER A 237 -14.64 -8.33 -11.93
CA SER A 237 -13.86 -9.38 -11.29
C SER A 237 -13.42 -9.01 -9.87
N CYS A 238 -13.47 -7.73 -9.49
CA CYS A 238 -13.05 -7.21 -8.19
C CYS A 238 -14.14 -7.25 -7.10
N GLN A 239 -15.25 -7.96 -7.33
CA GLN A 239 -16.23 -8.20 -6.28
C GLN A 239 -15.65 -9.11 -5.18
N THR A 240 -15.37 -8.53 -4.02
CA THR A 240 -14.84 -9.21 -2.83
C THR A 240 -15.91 -9.55 -1.80
N PHE A 241 -17.06 -8.86 -1.85
CA PHE A 241 -18.18 -9.12 -0.97
C PHE A 241 -18.99 -10.32 -1.48
N PRO A 242 -19.55 -11.16 -0.59
CA PRO A 242 -20.47 -12.20 -0.99
C PRO A 242 -21.63 -11.63 -1.81
N ALA A 243 -22.01 -12.31 -2.89
CA ALA A 243 -23.28 -12.03 -3.55
C ALA A 243 -24.40 -12.35 -2.57
N GLN A 244 -25.32 -11.40 -2.35
CA GLN A 244 -26.54 -11.63 -1.58
C GLN A 244 -27.57 -12.40 -2.40
#